data_AF-A0A942MF22-F1
#
_entry.id   AF-A0A942MF22-F1
#
_cell.length_a   1.000
_cell.length_b   1.000
_cell.length_c   1.000
_cell.angle_alpha   90.00
_cell.angle_beta   90.00
_cell.angle_gamma   90.00
#
_symmetry.space_group_name_H-M   'P 1'
#
loop_
_entity.id
_entity.type
_entity.pdbx_description
1 polymer ?
#
loop_
_entity_poly.entity_id
_entity_poly.type
_entity_poly.pdbx_seq_one_letter_code
_entity_poly.pdbx_strand_id
1 'polypeptide(L)'
;MGTTVTGPEVNLDTPRIAELTVKRCVEDASFMRGNHMELLGDWKDAVVRRGFRDYLSRDGHLFSMSLQNTCLDCHSNKAEFCDACHSFGGAKTNGCFNCHLEPKGVSQ
;
A
#
# COMPACT_ATOMS: atom_id res chain seq x y z
N MET A 1 18.36 28.10 -3.37
CA MET A 1 17.52 27.76 -2.20
C MET A 1 16.61 26.64 -2.65
N GLY A 2 16.96 25.39 -2.33
CA GLY A 2 16.23 24.21 -2.81
C GLY A 2 15.02 24.00 -1.94
N THR A 3 13.83 24.22 -2.48
CA THR A 3 12.58 23.86 -1.81
C THR A 3 12.60 22.34 -1.65
N THR A 4 12.74 21.85 -0.42
CA THR A 4 12.45 20.45 -0.12
C THR A 4 11.00 20.22 -0.50
N VAL A 5 10.77 19.50 -1.61
CA VAL A 5 9.42 19.07 -1.97
C VAL A 5 9.07 17.99 -0.96
N THR A 6 8.43 18.41 0.14
CA THR A 6 7.82 17.50 1.09
C THR A 6 6.71 16.75 0.34
N GLY A 7 6.75 15.42 0.37
CA GLY A 7 5.71 14.59 -0.23
C GLY A 7 4.33 14.85 0.41
N PRO A 8 3.25 14.29 -0.15
CA PRO A 8 1.92 14.50 0.39
C PRO A 8 1.83 13.96 1.82
N GLU A 9 1.08 14.66 2.65
CA GLU A 9 0.68 14.15 3.96
C GLU A 9 -0.26 12.96 3.76
N VAL A 10 0.01 11.85 4.44
CA VAL A 10 -0.76 10.60 4.34
C VAL A 10 -1.34 10.27 5.72
N ASN A 11 -2.62 9.90 5.75
CA ASN A 11 -3.27 9.52 7.00
C ASN A 11 -3.03 8.05 7.34
N LEU A 12 -2.35 7.79 8.45
CA LEU A 12 -2.07 6.45 8.99
C LEU A 12 -2.96 6.07 10.18
N ASP A 13 -3.90 6.93 10.55
CA ASP A 13 -4.76 6.78 11.72
C ASP A 13 -6.02 5.99 11.38
N THR A 14 -5.84 4.72 11.03
CA THR A 14 -6.95 3.79 10.85
C THR A 14 -7.21 3.00 12.14
N PRO A 15 -8.45 2.51 12.37
CA PRO A 15 -8.76 1.68 13.53
C PRO A 15 -7.84 0.46 13.64
N ARG A 16 -7.55 -0.21 12.50
CA ARG A 16 -6.67 -1.37 12.50
C ARG A 16 -5.25 -1.02 12.92
N ILE A 17 -4.69 0.10 12.46
CA ILE A 17 -3.34 0.52 12.86
C ILE A 17 -3.30 0.89 14.34
N ALA A 18 -4.37 1.47 14.88
CA ALA A 18 -4.48 1.81 16.30
C ALA A 18 -4.47 0.58 17.22
N GLU A 19 -4.98 -0.57 16.74
CA GLU A 19 -5.01 -1.84 17.48
C GLU A 19 -3.66 -2.59 17.48
N LEU A 20 -2.72 -2.23 16.60
CA LEU A 20 -1.44 -2.93 16.49
C LEU A 20 -0.46 -2.52 17.60
N THR A 21 0.01 -3.51 18.36
CA THR A 21 1.14 -3.34 19.30
C THR A 21 2.43 -2.97 18.59
N VAL A 22 2.64 -3.51 17.38
CA VAL A 22 3.80 -3.21 16.52
C VAL A 22 3.30 -2.68 15.18
N LYS A 23 3.50 -1.39 14.94
CA LYS A 23 3.10 -0.71 13.70
C LYS A 23 4.15 -0.92 12.60
N ARG A 24 4.25 -2.15 12.11
CA ARG A 24 5.16 -2.54 11.01
C ARG A 24 4.39 -2.62 9.69
N CYS A 25 4.97 -2.05 8.64
CA CYS A 25 4.51 -2.21 7.26
C CYS A 25 5.32 -3.30 6.53
N VAL A 26 4.92 -3.64 5.31
CA VAL A 26 5.63 -4.60 4.43
C VAL A 26 7.10 -4.22 4.26
N GLU A 27 7.37 -2.92 4.10
CA GLU A 27 8.70 -2.32 4.01
C GLU A 27 8.69 -0.92 4.65
N ASP A 28 9.86 -0.32 4.84
CA ASP A 28 9.96 1.01 5.42
C ASP A 28 9.41 2.13 4.50
N ALA A 29 9.09 3.28 5.09
CA ALA A 29 8.46 4.38 4.36
C ALA A 29 9.36 4.99 3.27
N SER A 30 10.69 4.88 3.36
CA SER A 30 11.59 5.33 2.30
C SER A 30 11.59 4.37 1.12
N PHE A 31 11.59 3.06 1.40
CA PHE A 31 11.46 2.03 0.38
C PHE A 31 10.13 2.17 -0.36
N MET A 32 9.01 2.31 0.36
CA MET A 32 7.69 2.42 -0.25
C MET A 32 7.59 3.63 -1.18
N ARG A 33 8.12 4.80 -0.80
CA ARG A 33 8.09 5.98 -1.67
C ARG A 33 8.87 5.80 -2.98
N GLY A 34 9.98 5.05 -2.95
CA GLY A 34 10.81 4.82 -4.13
C GLY A 34 10.41 3.61 -4.98
N ASN A 35 9.82 2.57 -4.37
CA ASN A 35 9.73 1.24 -4.97
C ASN A 35 8.31 0.65 -4.95
N HIS A 36 7.31 1.36 -4.40
CA HIS A 36 5.96 0.82 -4.24
C HIS A 36 5.36 0.24 -5.54
N MET A 37 5.50 0.95 -6.65
CA MET A 37 4.93 0.50 -7.93
C MET A 37 5.69 -0.68 -8.55
N GLU A 38 7.00 -0.76 -8.33
CA GLU A 38 7.82 -1.90 -8.74
C GLU A 38 7.44 -3.14 -7.94
N LEU A 39 7.36 -3.01 -6.61
CA LEU A 39 6.91 -4.07 -5.71
C LEU A 39 5.53 -4.61 -6.11
N LEU A 40 4.55 -3.74 -6.35
CA LEU A 40 3.21 -4.16 -6.79
C LEU A 40 3.21 -4.81 -8.18
N GLY A 41 4.09 -4.35 -9.08
CA GLY A 41 4.29 -4.97 -10.39
C GLY A 41 4.80 -6.39 -10.27
N ASP A 42 5.82 -6.59 -9.45
CA ASP A 42 6.40 -7.90 -9.15
C ASP A 42 5.41 -8.83 -8.47
N TRP A 43 4.67 -8.32 -7.48
CA TRP A 43 3.62 -9.08 -6.79
C TRP A 43 2.53 -9.54 -7.76
N LYS A 44 2.09 -8.65 -8.65
CA LYS A 44 1.10 -8.99 -9.67
C LYS A 44 1.61 -10.12 -10.56
N ASP A 45 2.82 -10.03 -11.10
CA ASP A 45 3.37 -11.09 -11.96
C ASP A 45 3.62 -12.39 -11.18
N ALA A 46 4.12 -12.31 -9.95
CA ALA A 46 4.35 -13.46 -9.08
C ALA A 46 3.04 -14.22 -8.79
N VAL A 47 1.97 -13.50 -8.42
CA VAL A 47 0.67 -14.12 -8.09
C VAL A 47 -0.03 -14.62 -9.34
N VAL A 48 -0.16 -13.77 -10.37
CA VAL A 48 -1.00 -14.07 -11.54
C VAL A 48 -0.33 -15.07 -12.48
N ARG A 49 0.99 -14.95 -12.71
CA ARG A 49 1.70 -15.78 -13.70
C ARG A 49 2.41 -16.97 -13.09
N ARG A 50 2.89 -16.86 -11.84
CA ARG A 50 3.73 -17.90 -11.21
C ARG A 50 3.03 -18.63 -10.07
N GLY A 51 1.94 -18.08 -9.55
CA GLY A 51 1.20 -18.67 -8.42
C GLY A 51 1.86 -18.48 -7.06
N PHE A 52 2.90 -17.66 -6.94
CA PHE A 52 3.53 -17.35 -5.66
C PHE A 52 2.68 -16.37 -4.88
N ARG A 53 2.57 -16.54 -3.56
CA ARG A 53 1.70 -15.72 -2.71
C ARG A 53 2.36 -15.13 -1.47
N ASP A 54 3.61 -15.48 -1.20
CA ASP A 54 4.33 -15.00 -0.02
C ASP A 54 5.51 -14.11 -0.44
N TYR A 55 5.65 -12.98 0.23
CA TYR A 55 6.73 -12.03 0.10
C TYR A 55 7.55 -11.99 1.38
N LEU A 56 8.87 -12.14 1.28
CA LEU A 56 9.80 -11.93 2.40
C LEU A 56 10.32 -10.50 2.34
N SER A 57 9.99 -9.70 3.35
CA SER A 57 10.51 -8.34 3.50
C SER A 57 12.00 -8.33 3.82
N ARG A 58 12.64 -7.18 3.64
CA ARG A 58 14.05 -6.95 3.98
C ARG A 58 14.36 -7.17 5.47
N ASP A 59 13.37 -6.97 6.33
CA ASP A 59 13.47 -7.21 7.77
C ASP A 59 13.12 -8.65 8.18
N GLY A 60 12.89 -9.55 7.20
CA GLY A 60 12.76 -10.99 7.40
C GLY A 60 11.35 -11.47 7.74
N HIS A 61 10.32 -10.66 7.51
CA HIS A 61 8.93 -11.03 7.78
C HIS A 61 8.20 -11.46 6.51
N LEU A 62 7.34 -12.48 6.64
CA LEU A 62 6.51 -12.94 5.55
C LEU A 62 5.20 -12.16 5.49
N PHE A 63 4.85 -11.70 4.30
CA PHE A 63 3.60 -11.02 3.99
C PHE A 63 2.89 -11.74 2.84
N SER A 64 1.56 -11.71 2.86
CA SER A 64 0.79 -12.17 1.71
C SER A 64 0.89 -11.14 0.59
N MET A 65 1.12 -11.59 -0.64
CA MET A 65 1.08 -10.74 -1.83
C MET A 65 -0.38 -10.44 -2.21
N SER A 66 -1.06 -9.66 -1.37
CA SER A 66 -2.48 -9.33 -1.50
C SER A 66 -2.74 -7.87 -1.16
N LEU A 67 -3.27 -7.12 -2.14
CA LEU A 67 -3.66 -5.72 -1.91
C LEU A 67 -4.71 -5.60 -0.80
N GLN A 68 -5.70 -6.49 -0.79
CA GLN A 68 -6.83 -6.45 0.15
C GLN A 68 -6.43 -6.93 1.55
N ASN A 69 -5.67 -8.02 1.64
CA ASN A 69 -5.38 -8.67 2.91
C ASN A 69 -4.08 -8.20 3.57
N THR A 70 -3.34 -7.30 2.92
CA THR A 70 -2.04 -6.81 3.45
C THR A 70 -2.00 -5.30 3.47
N CYS A 71 -2.20 -4.63 2.33
CA CYS A 71 -2.16 -3.18 2.30
C CYS A 71 -3.43 -2.56 2.89
N LEU A 72 -4.61 -2.95 2.36
CA LEU A 72 -5.90 -2.38 2.75
C LEU A 72 -6.43 -2.88 4.09
N ASP A 73 -5.82 -3.93 4.63
CA ASP A 73 -6.08 -4.41 5.98
C ASP A 73 -5.75 -3.32 7.02
N CYS A 74 -4.61 -2.63 6.84
CA CYS A 74 -4.21 -1.49 7.65
C CYS A 74 -4.62 -0.15 7.04
N HIS A 75 -4.54 0.03 5.73
CA HIS A 75 -4.86 1.28 5.03
C HIS A 75 -6.28 1.25 4.43
N SER A 76 -7.27 1.04 5.29
CA SER A 76 -8.68 0.98 4.87
C SER A 76 -9.23 2.32 4.36
N ASN A 77 -8.54 3.43 4.66
CA ASN A 77 -8.88 4.80 4.28
C ASN A 77 -8.24 5.20 2.92
N LYS A 78 -8.56 4.49 1.84
CA LYS A 78 -7.97 4.72 0.50
C LYS A 78 -7.93 6.20 0.07
N ALA A 79 -9.03 6.94 0.28
CA ALA A 79 -9.14 8.35 -0.10
C ALA A 79 -8.11 9.25 0.60
N GLU A 80 -7.68 8.88 1.80
CA GLU A 80 -6.77 9.66 2.64
C GLU A 80 -5.34 9.11 2.66
N PHE A 81 -5.14 7.89 2.13
CA PHE A 81 -3.83 7.24 2.07
C PHE A 81 -3.35 7.04 0.63
N CYS A 82 -3.99 6.13 -0.12
CA CYS A 82 -3.58 5.82 -1.48
C CYS A 82 -3.74 7.04 -2.40
N ASP A 83 -4.89 7.69 -2.34
CA ASP A 83 -5.21 8.77 -3.27
C ASP A 83 -4.34 10.02 -3.01
N ALA A 84 -3.83 10.23 -1.79
CA ALA A 84 -2.91 11.32 -1.48
C ALA A 84 -1.59 11.22 -2.29
N CYS A 85 -0.96 10.04 -2.28
CA CYS A 85 0.26 9.78 -3.07
C CYS A 85 0.00 9.75 -4.57
N HIS A 86 -1.09 9.11 -4.98
CA HIS A 86 -1.42 8.94 -6.40
C HIS A 86 -1.82 10.26 -7.07
N SER A 87 -2.57 11.12 -6.37
CA SER A 87 -2.95 12.44 -6.87
C SER A 87 -1.73 13.36 -6.96
N PHE A 88 -0.86 13.33 -5.94
CA PHE A 88 0.39 14.09 -5.96
C PHE A 88 1.33 13.66 -7.10
N GLY A 89 1.48 12.35 -7.32
CA GLY A 89 2.32 11.78 -8.37
C GLY A 89 1.69 11.80 -9.77
N GLY A 90 0.44 12.27 -9.92
CA GLY A 90 -0.30 12.21 -11.18
C GLY A 90 -0.56 10.77 -11.67
N ALA A 91 -0.50 9.78 -10.79
CA ALA A 91 -0.63 8.36 -11.10
C ALA A 91 -2.08 7.90 -10.90
N LYS A 92 -2.65 7.22 -11.89
CA LYS A 92 -4.03 6.69 -11.78
C LYS A 92 -4.07 5.44 -10.91
N THR A 93 -4.98 5.39 -9.94
CA THR A 93 -5.25 4.20 -9.11
C THR A 93 -6.13 3.15 -9.82
N ASN A 94 -6.83 3.53 -10.91
CA ASN A 94 -7.75 2.66 -11.64
C ASN A 94 -7.13 1.32 -12.06
N GLY A 95 -5.82 1.29 -12.36
CA GLY A 95 -5.13 0.05 -12.75
C GLY A 95 -5.21 -1.05 -11.70
N CYS A 96 -5.27 -0.69 -10.40
CA CYS A 96 -5.42 -1.63 -9.30
C CYS A 96 -6.88 -2.08 -9.16
N PHE A 97 -7.81 -1.14 -9.20
CA PHE A 97 -9.23 -1.38 -8.88
C PHE A 97 -10.06 -1.91 -10.04
N ASN A 98 -9.49 -2.00 -11.25
CA ASN A 98 -10.09 -2.73 -12.35
C ASN A 98 -10.24 -4.23 -12.04
N CYS A 99 -9.40 -4.78 -11.17
CA CYS A 99 -9.47 -6.19 -10.76
C CYS A 99 -9.66 -6.36 -9.24
N HIS A 100 -9.16 -5.42 -8.44
CA HIS A 100 -9.33 -5.46 -6.98
C HIS A 100 -10.57 -4.68 -6.55
N LEU A 101 -11.39 -5.28 -5.69
CA LEU A 101 -12.50 -4.58 -5.07
C LEU A 101 -11.94 -3.68 -3.98
N GLU A 102 -12.32 -2.41 -3.98
CA GLU A 102 -12.18 -1.58 -2.80
C GLU A 102 -12.90 -2.27 -1.64
N PRO A 103 -12.35 -2.28 -0.42
CA PRO A 103 -13.09 -2.77 0.73
C PRO A 103 -14.38 -1.97 0.76
N LYS A 104 -15.53 -2.65 0.91
CA LYS A 104 -16.79 -1.93 1.12
C LYS A 104 -16.62 -1.15 2.42
N GLY A 105 -16.34 0.14 2.30
CA GLY A 105 -16.49 1.04 3.43
C GLY A 105 -17.92 0.85 3.92
N VAL A 106 -18.10 0.65 5.23
CA VAL A 106 -19.38 0.96 5.83
C VAL A 106 -19.55 2.46 5.61
N SER A 107 -20.22 2.81 4.51
CA SER A 107 -20.91 4.09 4.42
C SER A 107 -21.93 4.07 5.55
N GLN A 108 -21.72 4.93 6.54
CA GLN A 108 -22.83 5.35 7.41
C GLN A 108 -23.84 6.13 6.58
#